data_AF-A0A5B6ZC31-F1
#
_entry.id   AF-A0A5B6ZC31-F1
#
_cell.length_a   1.000
_cell.length_b   1.000
_cell.length_c   1.000
_cell.angle_alpha   90.00
_cell.angle_beta   90.00
_cell.angle_gamma   90.00
#
_symmetry.space_group_name_H-M   'P 1'
#
loop_
_entity.id
_entity.type
_entity.pdbx_description
1 polymer ?
#
loop_
_entity_poly.entity_id
_entity_poly.type
_entity_poly.pdbx_seq_one_letter_code
_entity_poly.pdbx_strand_id
1 'polypeptide(L)'
;MLEKIGTPEALDIRGKAANAQAALAYQLYQKKFSGARWESLVKKGAKKQRLLWASTSVKNPAYPDTLYVAPLIGPDTVSTMPDQALQAFIDHGTVSRTIDSNVSEAEGIYSALEKLGIDWGYVGTQLELEGVESFKKSFDSLLDSLQEKANSLKLVSL
;
A
#
# COMPACT_ATOMS: atom_id res chain seq x y z
N MET A 1 7.45 -0.71 15.47
CA MET A 1 7.18 -1.83 16.40
C MET A 1 8.39 -2.75 16.48
N LEU A 2 8.87 -3.29 15.36
CA LEU A 2 10.02 -4.21 15.32
C LEU A 2 11.30 -3.66 15.96
N GLU A 3 11.61 -2.38 15.74
CA GLU A 3 12.77 -1.74 16.36
C GLU A 3 12.64 -1.61 17.88
N LYS A 4 11.41 -1.51 18.40
CA LYS A 4 11.16 -1.52 19.86
C LYS A 4 11.32 -2.92 20.44
N ILE A 5 11.03 -3.96 19.67
CA ILE A 5 11.25 -5.36 20.05
C ILE A 5 12.77 -5.64 20.08
N GLY A 6 13.50 -5.18 19.07
CA GLY A 6 14.96 -5.10 19.09
C GLY A 6 15.71 -6.44 18.98
N THR A 7 15.02 -7.58 18.86
CA THR A 7 15.69 -8.88 18.64
C THR A 7 16.21 -9.00 17.21
N PRO A 8 17.26 -9.79 16.95
CA PRO A 8 17.77 -10.02 15.59
C PRO A 8 16.69 -10.46 14.60
N GLU A 9 15.77 -11.33 15.03
CA GLU A 9 14.67 -11.84 14.22
C GLU A 9 13.67 -10.73 13.86
N ALA A 10 13.38 -9.83 14.80
CA ALA A 10 12.50 -8.69 14.55
C ALA A 10 13.13 -7.67 13.60
N LEU A 11 14.44 -7.44 13.74
CA LEU A 11 15.16 -6.48 12.89
C LEU A 11 15.38 -6.99 11.46
N ASP A 12 15.53 -8.31 11.27
CA ASP A 12 15.73 -8.94 9.96
C ASP A 12 14.49 -8.84 9.04
N ILE A 13 13.29 -8.79 9.62
CA ILE A 13 12.04 -8.75 8.84
C ILE A 13 11.52 -7.32 8.58
N ARG A 14 12.29 -6.30 8.93
CA ARG A 14 11.96 -4.90 8.61
C ARG A 14 11.85 -4.71 7.10
N GLY A 15 10.87 -3.89 6.67
CA GLY A 15 10.62 -3.63 5.26
C GLY A 15 9.89 -4.75 4.51
N LYS A 16 9.68 -5.93 5.13
CA LYS A 16 9.04 -7.08 4.46
C LYS A 16 7.52 -7.13 4.60
N ALA A 17 6.99 -6.55 5.69
CA ALA A 17 5.57 -6.64 6.07
C ALA A 17 4.58 -6.20 4.98
N ALA A 18 4.79 -5.03 4.37
CA ALA A 18 3.86 -4.47 3.39
C ALA A 18 3.78 -5.30 2.11
N ASN A 19 4.94 -5.75 1.59
CA ASN A 19 4.98 -6.58 0.39
C ASN A 19 4.40 -7.97 0.64
N ALA A 20 4.67 -8.56 1.82
CA ALA A 20 4.05 -9.82 2.22
C ALA A 20 2.52 -9.69 2.29
N GLN A 21 2.01 -8.65 2.95
CA GLN A 21 0.57 -8.39 3.02
C GLN A 21 -0.04 -8.20 1.62
N ALA A 22 0.63 -7.47 0.72
CA ALA A 22 0.15 -7.27 -0.65
C ALA A 22 0.06 -8.58 -1.45
N ALA A 23 1.06 -9.46 -1.32
CA ALA A 23 1.03 -10.79 -1.95
C ALA A 23 -0.14 -11.64 -1.43
N LEU A 24 -0.39 -11.63 -0.12
CA LEU A 24 -1.54 -12.33 0.49
C LEU A 24 -2.89 -11.72 0.07
N ALA A 25 -2.97 -10.39 -0.03
CA ALA A 25 -4.15 -9.70 -0.55
C ALA A 25 -4.42 -10.08 -2.01
N TYR A 26 -3.36 -10.22 -2.82
CA TYR A 26 -3.47 -10.69 -4.20
C TYR A 26 -3.92 -12.16 -4.29
N GLN A 27 -3.41 -13.03 -3.41
CA GLN A 27 -3.90 -14.42 -3.30
C GLN A 27 -5.40 -14.46 -2.92
N LEU A 28 -5.83 -13.61 -1.98
CA LEU A 28 -7.24 -13.48 -1.61
C LEU A 28 -8.09 -12.94 -2.77
N TYR A 29 -7.59 -11.96 -3.51
CA TYR A 29 -8.23 -11.41 -4.70
C TYR A 29 -8.46 -12.48 -5.76
N GLN A 30 -7.43 -13.30 -6.07
CA GLN A 30 -7.57 -14.40 -7.00
C GLN A 30 -8.65 -15.39 -6.57
N LYS A 31 -8.67 -15.78 -5.28
CA LYS A 31 -9.71 -16.63 -4.71
C LYS A 31 -11.10 -15.99 -4.84
N LYS A 32 -11.23 -14.70 -4.51
CA LYS A 32 -12.51 -13.96 -4.53
C LYS A 32 -13.12 -13.85 -5.93
N PHE A 33 -12.29 -13.68 -6.95
CA PHE A 33 -12.69 -13.53 -8.34
C PHE A 33 -12.45 -14.80 -9.16
N SER A 34 -12.73 -15.96 -8.57
CA SER A 34 -12.65 -17.28 -9.20
C SER A 34 -13.86 -18.16 -8.85
N GLY A 35 -13.99 -19.29 -9.55
CA GLY A 35 -15.00 -20.31 -9.30
C GLY A 35 -16.39 -19.99 -9.83
N ALA A 36 -17.29 -20.97 -9.72
CA ALA A 36 -18.60 -20.98 -10.39
C ALA A 36 -19.46 -19.74 -10.09
N ARG A 37 -19.41 -19.22 -8.86
CA ARG A 37 -20.11 -17.98 -8.49
C ARG A 37 -19.63 -16.79 -9.32
N TRP A 38 -18.32 -16.59 -9.42
CA TRP A 38 -17.76 -15.48 -10.18
C TRP A 38 -17.99 -15.65 -11.68
N GLU A 39 -17.82 -16.86 -12.21
CA GLU A 39 -18.07 -17.17 -13.62
C GLU A 39 -19.51 -16.86 -14.04
N SER A 40 -20.49 -17.13 -13.18
CA SER A 40 -21.90 -16.76 -13.40
C SER A 40 -22.11 -15.24 -13.48
N LEU A 41 -21.38 -14.46 -12.69
CA LEU A 41 -21.43 -13.00 -12.73
C LEU A 41 -20.77 -12.44 -13.99
N VAL A 42 -19.65 -13.02 -14.43
CA VAL A 42 -18.97 -12.62 -15.67
C VAL A 42 -19.88 -12.85 -16.88
N LYS A 43 -20.64 -13.96 -16.93
CA LYS A 43 -21.66 -14.19 -17.98
C LYS A 43 -22.74 -13.12 -18.02
N LYS A 44 -22.94 -12.37 -16.94
CA LYS A 44 -23.87 -11.22 -16.83
C LYS A 44 -23.17 -9.86 -17.02
N GLY A 45 -21.90 -9.84 -17.41
CA GLY A 45 -21.14 -8.61 -17.69
C GLY A 45 -20.41 -8.01 -16.48
N ALA A 46 -20.29 -8.73 -15.37
CA ALA A 46 -19.52 -8.25 -14.21
C ALA A 46 -18.03 -8.09 -14.53
N LYS A 47 -17.40 -7.05 -13.96
CA LYS A 47 -15.97 -6.77 -14.07
C LYS A 47 -15.28 -6.92 -12.72
N LYS A 48 -14.05 -7.43 -12.70
CA LYS A 48 -13.26 -7.52 -11.46
C LYS A 48 -12.94 -6.11 -10.94
N GLN A 49 -13.06 -5.92 -9.63
CA GLN A 49 -12.47 -4.76 -8.97
C GLN A 49 -10.98 -5.03 -8.76
N ARG A 50 -10.13 -4.38 -9.57
CA ARG A 50 -8.68 -4.55 -9.50
C ARG A 50 -8.13 -4.08 -8.16
N LEU A 51 -7.12 -4.79 -7.66
CA LEU A 51 -6.32 -4.29 -6.56
C LEU A 51 -5.53 -3.06 -7.01
N LEU A 52 -5.43 -2.06 -6.14
CA LEU A 52 -4.67 -0.84 -6.38
C LEU A 52 -3.65 -0.68 -5.24
N TRP A 53 -2.38 -0.59 -5.60
CA TRP A 53 -1.27 -0.33 -4.69
C TRP A 53 -1.06 1.18 -4.57
N ALA A 54 -1.36 1.73 -3.39
CA ALA A 54 -1.20 3.15 -3.07
C ALA A 54 -0.05 3.35 -2.07
N SER A 55 0.40 4.61 -1.91
CA SER A 55 1.50 4.96 -1.00
C SER A 55 2.79 4.16 -1.28
N THR A 56 3.13 3.96 -2.56
CA THR A 56 4.30 3.17 -3.00
C THR A 56 5.62 3.95 -2.95
N SER A 57 5.67 5.12 -2.33
CA SER A 57 6.93 5.81 -2.00
C SER A 57 7.69 5.05 -0.91
N VAL A 58 8.98 4.85 -1.14
CA VAL A 58 9.88 4.31 -0.13
C VAL A 58 10.25 5.40 0.86
N LYS A 59 9.93 5.17 2.13
CA LYS A 59 10.09 6.17 3.22
C LYS A 59 11.41 6.02 3.98
N ASN A 60 12.09 4.87 3.84
CA ASN A 60 13.36 4.61 4.51
C ASN A 60 14.48 4.60 3.45
N PRO A 61 15.46 5.52 3.52
CA PRO A 61 16.54 5.62 2.53
C PRO A 61 17.47 4.40 2.53
N ALA A 62 17.42 3.53 3.55
CA ALA A 62 18.16 2.28 3.57
C ALA A 62 17.55 1.19 2.67
N TYR A 63 16.35 1.41 2.13
CA TYR A 63 15.69 0.46 1.24
C TYR A 63 15.85 0.89 -0.23
N PRO A 64 15.85 -0.07 -1.18
CA PRO A 64 15.74 0.27 -2.59
C PRO A 64 14.50 1.14 -2.81
N ASP A 65 14.66 2.25 -3.53
CA ASP A 65 13.59 3.20 -3.86
C ASP A 65 12.48 2.60 -4.75
N THR A 66 12.71 1.41 -5.32
CA THR A 66 11.73 0.59 -6.05
C THR A 66 11.02 -0.48 -5.20
N LEU A 67 11.28 -0.55 -3.88
CA LEU A 67 10.81 -1.63 -2.98
C LEU A 67 9.28 -1.87 -3.01
N TYR A 68 8.48 -0.83 -3.25
CA TYR A 68 7.01 -0.94 -3.27
C TYR A 68 6.41 -0.89 -4.69
N VAL A 69 7.24 -1.04 -5.72
CA VAL A 69 6.79 -1.18 -7.10
C VAL A 69 7.19 -2.54 -7.64
N ALA A 70 8.49 -2.86 -7.64
CA ALA A 70 9.02 -4.06 -8.28
C ALA A 70 8.40 -5.38 -7.76
N PRO A 71 8.17 -5.58 -6.45
CA PRO A 71 7.58 -6.81 -5.93
C PRO A 71 6.06 -6.93 -6.12
N LEU A 72 5.39 -5.87 -6.58
CA LEU A 72 3.92 -5.79 -6.61
C LEU A 72 3.34 -5.92 -8.03
N ILE A 73 4.17 -6.28 -9.00
CA ILE A 73 3.79 -6.35 -10.40
C ILE A 73 3.01 -7.64 -10.64
N GLY A 74 1.75 -7.50 -11.08
CA GLY A 74 0.90 -8.63 -11.40
C GLY A 74 -0.31 -8.31 -12.29
N PRO A 75 -0.90 -9.33 -12.93
CA PRO A 75 -2.13 -9.20 -13.69
C PRO A 75 -3.26 -8.57 -12.88
N ASP A 76 -4.13 -7.81 -13.54
CA ASP A 76 -5.32 -7.20 -12.95
C ASP A 76 -5.03 -6.33 -11.69
N THR A 77 -3.85 -5.74 -11.59
CA THR A 77 -3.49 -4.77 -10.55
C THR A 77 -3.23 -3.38 -11.14
N VAL A 78 -3.29 -2.36 -10.29
CA VAL A 78 -2.90 -0.99 -10.61
C VAL A 78 -1.91 -0.54 -9.54
N SER A 79 -0.90 0.24 -9.92
CA SER A 79 -0.08 0.97 -8.96
C SER A 79 -0.24 2.45 -9.19
N THR A 80 -0.58 3.20 -8.14
CA THR A 80 -0.60 4.67 -8.17
C THR A 80 0.70 5.17 -7.60
N MET A 81 1.60 5.60 -8.48
CA MET A 81 2.95 5.99 -8.11
C MET A 81 3.05 7.52 -8.04
N PRO A 82 3.66 8.08 -6.99
CA PRO A 82 4.14 9.45 -7.03
C PRO A 82 5.33 9.58 -7.99
N ASP A 83 5.55 10.78 -8.52
CA ASP A 83 6.54 11.07 -9.57
C ASP A 83 7.94 10.51 -9.24
N GLN A 84 8.37 10.62 -7.98
CA GLN A 84 9.68 10.11 -7.56
C GLN A 84 9.78 8.58 -7.70
N ALA A 85 8.76 7.84 -7.28
CA ALA A 85 8.75 6.37 -7.38
C ALA A 85 8.66 5.93 -8.85
N LEU A 86 7.88 6.65 -9.66
CA LEU A 86 7.81 6.43 -11.10
C LEU A 86 9.18 6.67 -11.77
N GLN A 87 9.84 7.77 -11.44
CA GLN A 87 11.14 8.12 -12.02
C GLN A 87 12.23 7.11 -11.65
N ALA A 88 12.28 6.67 -10.39
CA ALA A 88 13.20 5.61 -9.96
C ALA A 88 12.95 4.30 -10.71
N PHE A 89 11.68 3.93 -10.87
CA PHE A 89 11.33 2.71 -11.60
C PHE A 89 11.63 2.81 -13.11
N ILE A 90 11.51 3.99 -13.72
CA ILE A 90 11.92 4.21 -15.12
C ILE A 90 13.44 4.08 -15.26
N ASP A 91 14.21 4.63 -14.33
CA ASP A 91 15.67 4.65 -14.37
C ASP A 91 16.28 3.24 -14.26
N HIS A 92 15.84 2.47 -13.26
CA HIS A 92 16.48 1.19 -12.94
C HIS A 92 15.51 0.11 -12.44
N GLY A 93 14.21 0.26 -12.68
CA GLY A 93 13.21 -0.75 -12.37
C GLY A 93 13.32 -1.98 -13.27
N THR A 94 12.83 -3.12 -12.78
CA THR A 94 12.72 -4.36 -13.57
C THR A 94 11.26 -4.75 -13.68
N VAL A 95 10.77 -4.93 -14.90
CA VAL A 95 9.41 -5.42 -15.16
C VAL A 95 9.43 -6.95 -15.16
N SER A 96 8.83 -7.54 -14.14
CA SER A 96 8.59 -8.98 -14.05
C SER A 96 7.34 -9.25 -13.22
N ARG A 97 6.63 -10.35 -13.47
CA ARG A 97 5.51 -10.76 -12.61
C ARG A 97 6.07 -11.31 -11.29
N THR A 98 5.84 -10.58 -10.22
CA THR A 98 6.45 -10.81 -8.90
C THR A 98 5.44 -10.95 -7.77
N ILE A 99 4.24 -10.40 -7.91
CA ILE A 99 3.24 -10.36 -6.83
C ILE A 99 2.88 -11.77 -6.28
N ASP A 100 3.00 -12.79 -7.13
CA ASP A 100 2.66 -14.17 -6.80
C ASP A 100 3.82 -15.15 -7.02
N SER A 101 5.06 -14.67 -7.11
CA SER A 101 6.23 -15.53 -7.32
C SER A 101 6.63 -16.34 -6.09
N ASN A 102 6.35 -15.84 -4.87
CA ASN A 102 6.69 -16.55 -3.62
C ASN A 102 5.67 -16.32 -2.49
N VAL A 103 4.45 -16.82 -2.68
CA VAL A 103 3.37 -16.64 -1.68
C VAL A 103 3.71 -17.32 -0.34
N SER A 104 4.46 -18.42 -0.34
CA SER A 104 4.85 -19.11 0.89
C SER A 104 5.78 -18.27 1.77
N GLU A 105 6.70 -17.50 1.17
CA GLU A 105 7.53 -16.55 1.91
C GLU A 105 6.68 -15.42 2.53
N ALA A 106 5.69 -14.92 1.79
CA ALA A 106 4.75 -13.92 2.31
C ALA A 106 3.96 -14.45 3.53
N GLU A 107 3.46 -15.70 3.47
CA GLU A 107 2.82 -16.38 4.60
C GLU A 107 3.79 -16.52 5.78
N GLY A 108 5.05 -16.90 5.51
CA GLY A 108 6.11 -17.03 6.52
C GLY A 108 6.41 -15.73 7.24
N ILE A 109 6.55 -14.62 6.50
CA ILE A 109 6.76 -13.27 7.07
C ILE A 109 5.55 -12.86 7.90
N TYR A 110 4.34 -13.09 7.38
CA TYR A 110 3.11 -12.73 8.06
C TYR A 110 2.98 -13.44 9.42
N SER A 111 3.23 -14.75 9.47
CA SER A 111 3.23 -15.52 10.71
C SER A 111 4.44 -15.25 11.61
N ALA A 112 5.60 -14.89 11.07
CA ALA A 112 6.75 -14.49 11.88
C ALA A 112 6.45 -13.20 12.66
N LEU A 113 5.76 -12.24 12.02
CA LEU A 113 5.31 -11.02 12.68
C LEU A 113 4.35 -11.32 13.84
N GLU A 114 3.39 -12.23 13.65
CA GLU A 114 2.48 -12.67 14.73
C GLU A 114 3.24 -13.31 15.90
N LYS A 115 4.23 -14.17 15.62
CA LYS A 115 5.08 -14.79 16.65
C LYS A 115 5.90 -13.79 17.45
N LEU A 116 6.23 -12.65 16.86
CA LEU A 116 6.89 -11.53 17.53
C LEU A 116 5.92 -10.64 18.32
N GLY A 117 4.64 -11.02 18.39
CA GLY A 117 3.60 -10.29 19.12
C GLY A 117 2.99 -9.12 18.32
N ILE A 118 3.18 -9.08 17.00
CA ILE A 118 2.49 -8.11 16.14
C ILE A 118 1.07 -8.62 15.88
N ASP A 119 0.08 -7.87 16.39
CA ASP A 119 -1.32 -8.08 16.08
C ASP A 119 -1.70 -7.31 14.80
N TRP A 120 -1.96 -8.03 13.72
CA TRP A 120 -2.37 -7.46 12.44
C TRP A 120 -3.72 -6.74 12.48
N GLY A 121 -4.66 -7.21 13.31
CA GLY A 121 -5.95 -6.56 13.50
C GLY A 121 -5.79 -5.20 14.19
N TYR A 122 -4.95 -5.15 15.22
CA TYR A 122 -4.58 -3.88 15.87
C TYR A 122 -3.86 -2.94 14.90
N VAL A 123 -2.84 -3.43 14.18
CA VAL A 123 -2.09 -2.62 13.21
C VAL A 123 -3.02 -2.06 12.12
N GLY A 124 -3.90 -2.89 11.56
CA GLY A 124 -4.88 -2.46 10.57
C GLY A 124 -5.81 -1.37 11.10
N THR A 125 -6.34 -1.55 12.31
CA THR A 125 -7.22 -0.56 12.95
C THR A 125 -6.50 0.76 13.23
N GLN A 126 -5.26 0.70 13.72
CA GLN A 126 -4.45 1.90 13.95
C GLN A 126 -4.17 2.66 12.65
N LEU A 127 -3.73 1.96 11.59
CA LEU A 127 -3.45 2.57 10.29
C LEU A 127 -4.71 3.19 9.65
N GLU A 128 -5.88 2.56 9.82
CA GLU A 128 -7.14 3.12 9.33
C GLU A 128 -7.49 4.43 10.06
N LEU A 129 -7.43 4.43 11.40
CA LEU A 129 -7.72 5.62 12.21
C LEU A 129 -6.75 6.77 11.92
N GLU A 130 -5.45 6.49 11.89
CA GLU A 130 -4.40 7.46 11.55
C GLU A 130 -4.58 7.99 10.12
N GLY A 131 -4.94 7.11 9.18
CA GLY A 131 -5.23 7.46 7.80
C GLY A 131 -6.38 8.46 7.69
N VAL A 132 -7.54 8.13 8.27
CA VAL A 132 -8.73 9.02 8.28
C VAL A 132 -8.40 10.38 8.91
N GLU A 133 -7.69 10.39 10.04
CA GLU A 133 -7.33 11.63 10.71
C GLU A 133 -6.34 12.46 9.88
N SER A 134 -5.40 11.83 9.17
CA SER A 134 -4.49 12.54 8.26
C SER A 134 -5.24 13.19 7.10
N PHE A 135 -6.23 12.50 6.51
CA PHE A 135 -7.06 13.07 5.44
C PHE A 135 -7.90 14.25 5.92
N LYS A 136 -8.48 14.16 7.13
CA LYS A 136 -9.23 15.27 7.74
C LYS A 136 -8.33 16.50 7.92
N LYS A 137 -7.14 16.33 8.49
CA LYS A 137 -6.17 17.42 8.66
C LYS A 137 -5.75 18.06 7.33
N SER A 138 -5.48 17.25 6.31
CA SER A 138 -5.16 17.77 4.97
C SER A 138 -6.33 18.55 4.35
N PHE A 139 -7.57 18.12 4.60
CA PHE A 139 -8.76 18.82 4.12
C PHE A 139 -8.98 20.15 4.86
N ASP A 140 -8.82 20.18 6.18
CA ASP A 140 -8.92 21.41 6.97
C ASP A 140 -7.85 22.43 6.52
N SER A 141 -6.61 21.99 6.30
CA SER A 141 -5.53 22.84 5.77
C SER A 141 -5.83 23.42 4.38
N LEU A 142 -6.52 22.65 3.52
CA LEU A 142 -6.99 23.15 2.23
C LEU A 142 -8.03 24.25 2.41
N LEU A 143 -8.99 24.07 3.32
CA LEU A 143 -10.03 25.06 3.61
C LEU A 143 -9.43 26.36 4.16
N ASP A 144 -8.46 26.26 5.07
CA ASP A 144 -7.75 27.42 5.62
C ASP A 144 -7.03 28.20 4.50
N SER A 145 -6.31 27.49 3.62
CA SER A 145 -5.62 28.09 2.48
C SER A 145 -6.58 28.83 1.52
N LEU A 146 -7.76 28.26 1.28
CA LEU A 146 -8.80 28.89 0.47
C LEU A 146 -9.38 30.14 1.16
N GLN A 147 -9.57 30.08 2.48
CA GLN A 147 -10.08 31.20 3.27
C GLN A 147 -9.08 32.36 3.31
N GLU A 148 -7.79 32.07 3.50
CA GLU A 148 -6.71 33.06 3.40
C GLU A 148 -6.69 33.72 2.03
N LYS A 149 -6.78 32.92 0.96
CA LYS A 149 -6.83 33.46 -0.41
C LYS A 149 -8.06 34.35 -0.62
N ALA A 150 -9.23 33.92 -0.17
CA ALA A 150 -10.46 34.71 -0.27
C ALA A 150 -10.36 36.05 0.48
N ASN A 151 -9.78 36.04 1.68
CA ASN A 151 -9.55 37.25 2.47
C ASN A 151 -8.57 38.21 1.77
N SER A 152 -7.49 37.68 1.18
CA SER A 152 -6.51 38.49 0.44
C SER A 152 -7.12 39.22 -0.76
N LEU A 153 -8.11 38.61 -1.44
CA LEU A 153 -8.77 39.22 -2.59
C LEU A 153 -9.75 40.32 -2.19
N LYS A 154 -10.44 40.17 -1.04
CA LYS A 154 -11.34 41.22 -0.52
C LYS A 154 -10.61 42.51 -0.15
N LEU A 155 -9.38 42.38 0.37
CA LEU A 155 -8.55 43.52 0.78
C LEU A 155 -8.00 44.34 -0.39
N VAL A 156 -7.88 43.75 -1.59
CA VAL A 156 -7.38 44.44 -2.80
C VAL A 156 -8.48 45.22 -3.54
N SER A 157 -9.75 44.91 -3.25
CA SER A 157 -10.93 45.53 -3.86
C SER A 157 -11.48 46.76 -3.11
N LEU A 158 -10.73 47.29 -2.13
CA LEU A 158 -10.99 48.54 -1.40
C LEU A 158 -9.87 49.55 -1.68
#